data_AF-A0A059C755-F1
#
_entry.id   AF-A0A059C755-F1
#
_cell.length_a   1.000
_cell.length_b   1.000
_cell.length_c   1.000
_cell.angle_alpha   90.00
_cell.angle_beta   90.00
_cell.angle_gamma   90.00
#
_symmetry.space_group_name_H-M   'P 1'
#
loop_
_entity.id
_entity.type
_entity.pdbx_description
1 polymer ?
#
loop_
_entity_poly.entity_id
_entity_poly.type
_entity_poly.pdbx_seq_one_letter_code
_entity_poly.pdbx_strand_id
1 'polypeptide(L)'
;MPIMSKTLEHIPVPDVMGRSRFGTIFHCFSPTDNSFAACKVIDKSRPSDATYQQCLVNEPKLMTLLSLTLTSSGSSTPTRPATASPSCSSSANLTLCDCIFVVHWDVKPENMLFDSRDALKLAGFGSVAWLHEGGSVEGAMGTPYYAAPEVLMGWEYGEVVDMWRLGVVLYMMIVGLPPFRGKSALEFFEAVLRGNQRFPARAFTTSQRPHRNF
;
A
#
# COMPACT_ATOMS: atom_id res chain seq x y z
N MET A 1 -1.69 35.26 -1.65
CA MET A 1 -2.43 34.04 -2.02
C MET A 1 -3.12 33.53 -0.77
N PRO A 2 -4.46 33.63 -0.64
CA PRO A 2 -5.12 33.29 0.61
C PRO A 2 -5.41 31.79 0.69
N ILE A 3 -5.06 31.22 1.84
CA ILE A 3 -5.42 29.89 2.28
C ILE A 3 -6.93 29.89 2.54
N MET A 4 -7.71 29.24 1.67
CA MET A 4 -9.15 29.10 1.91
C MET A 4 -9.39 28.06 3.02
N SER A 5 -9.59 28.57 4.23
CA SER A 5 -10.41 27.92 5.25
C SER A 5 -11.87 28.00 4.80
N LYS A 6 -12.38 26.99 4.09
CA LYS A 6 -13.82 26.84 3.87
C LYS A 6 -14.41 26.05 5.04
N THR A 7 -15.15 26.77 5.86
CA THR A 7 -16.09 26.23 6.85
C THR A 7 -17.06 25.26 6.16
N LEU A 8 -17.08 24.00 6.59
CA LEU A 8 -17.95 22.92 6.11
C LEU A 8 -19.39 23.08 6.68
N GLU A 9 -20.04 24.21 6.46
CA GLU A 9 -21.32 24.52 7.14
C GLU A 9 -22.61 24.09 6.42
N HIS A 10 -22.54 23.45 5.25
CA HIS A 10 -23.76 23.05 4.51
C HIS A 10 -23.69 21.68 3.80
N ILE A 11 -22.90 20.73 4.29
CA ILE A 11 -22.95 19.35 3.76
C ILE A 11 -23.89 18.54 4.65
N PRO A 12 -24.97 17.92 4.11
CA PRO A 12 -25.80 16.98 4.88
C PRO A 12 -24.88 15.91 5.46
N VAL A 13 -25.09 15.56 6.74
CA VAL A 13 -24.24 14.69 7.57
C VAL A 13 -23.42 13.73 6.70
N PRO A 14 -22.11 13.96 6.52
CA PRO A 14 -21.36 13.25 5.50
C PRO A 14 -21.34 11.76 5.85
N ASP A 15 -21.71 10.93 4.87
CA ASP A 15 -21.77 9.48 5.08
C ASP A 15 -20.36 8.95 5.34
N VAL A 16 -20.21 8.26 6.48
CA VAL A 16 -18.92 7.80 6.95
C VAL A 16 -18.58 6.52 6.20
N MET A 17 -17.64 6.64 5.27
CA MET A 17 -17.17 5.52 4.46
C MET A 17 -16.21 4.61 5.24
N GLY A 18 -15.45 5.17 6.19
CA GLY A 18 -14.53 4.38 7.01
C GLY A 18 -13.88 5.16 8.15
N ARG A 19 -13.42 4.45 9.17
CA ARG A 19 -12.66 5.01 10.29
C ARG A 19 -11.33 4.29 10.43
N SER A 20 -10.26 5.04 10.64
CA SER A 20 -8.92 4.53 10.87
C SER A 20 -8.30 5.20 12.10
N ARG A 21 -7.17 4.67 12.58
CA ARG A 21 -6.32 5.34 13.58
C ARG A 21 -5.98 6.79 13.16
N PHE A 22 -5.80 7.01 11.87
CA PHE A 22 -5.27 8.25 11.30
C PHE A 22 -6.35 9.20 10.80
N GLY A 23 -7.64 8.93 11.04
CA GLY A 23 -8.73 9.81 10.62
C GLY A 23 -9.98 9.06 10.17
N THR A 24 -10.99 9.84 9.78
CA THR A 24 -12.27 9.35 9.28
C THR A 24 -12.41 9.71 7.80
N ILE A 25 -12.84 8.76 6.97
CA ILE A 25 -13.08 8.95 5.55
C ILE A 25 -14.57 9.20 5.34
N PHE A 26 -14.87 10.26 4.61
CA PHE A 26 -16.22 10.68 4.27
C PHE A 26 -16.42 10.61 2.76
N HIS A 27 -17.64 10.27 2.35
CA HIS A 27 -18.07 10.49 0.97
C HIS A 27 -18.46 11.96 0.80
N CYS A 28 -17.76 12.68 -0.08
CA CYS A 28 -17.95 14.11 -0.29
C CYS A 28 -18.27 14.42 -1.76
N PHE A 29 -19.19 15.35 -1.97
CA PHE A 29 -19.53 15.86 -3.30
C PHE A 29 -18.81 17.19 -3.54
N SER A 30 -18.11 17.30 -4.68
CA SER A 30 -17.51 18.54 -5.18
C SER A 30 -18.49 19.22 -6.14
N PRO A 31 -19.11 20.36 -5.76
CA PRO A 31 -20.02 21.08 -6.66
C PRO A 31 -19.30 21.73 -7.85
N THR A 32 -18.00 22.00 -7.73
CA THR A 32 -17.20 22.64 -8.79
C THR A 32 -16.93 21.69 -9.94
N ASP A 33 -16.67 20.43 -9.63
CA ASP A 33 -16.28 19.40 -10.61
C ASP A 33 -17.41 18.42 -10.91
N ASN A 34 -18.58 18.65 -10.29
CA ASN A 34 -19.76 17.77 -10.32
C ASN A 34 -19.39 16.28 -10.11
N SER A 35 -18.52 16.03 -9.12
CA SER A 35 -17.94 14.71 -8.89
C SER A 35 -17.92 14.35 -7.41
N PHE A 36 -17.84 13.05 -7.13
CA PHE A 36 -17.70 12.53 -5.78
C PHE A 36 -16.25 12.18 -5.48
N ALA A 37 -15.83 12.40 -4.24
CA ALA A 37 -14.51 12.06 -3.74
C ALA A 37 -14.59 11.48 -2.33
N ALA A 38 -13.61 10.65 -1.98
CA ALA A 38 -13.39 10.22 -0.61
C ALA A 38 -12.48 11.24 0.08
N CYS A 39 -12.97 11.92 1.11
CA CYS A 39 -12.20 12.90 1.88
C CYS A 39 -11.80 12.31 3.24
N LYS A 40 -10.49 12.16 3.48
CA LYS A 40 -9.95 11.77 4.78
C LYS A 40 -9.77 13.00 5.66
N VAL A 41 -10.49 13.04 6.78
CA VAL A 41 -10.38 14.10 7.80
C VAL A 41 -9.51 13.60 8.93
N ILE A 42 -8.45 14.36 9.23
CA ILE A 42 -7.46 14.05 10.26
C ILE A 42 -7.52 15.10 11.36
N ASP A 43 -7.72 14.64 12.60
CA ASP A 43 -7.75 15.52 13.77
C ASP A 43 -6.32 15.83 14.24
N LYS A 44 -5.94 17.10 14.14
CA LYS A 44 -4.60 17.58 14.52
C LYS A 44 -4.44 17.84 16.02
N SER A 45 -5.53 17.81 16.79
CA SER A 45 -5.52 18.07 18.24
C SER A 45 -5.19 16.84 19.08
N ARG A 46 -5.20 15.65 18.46
CA ARG A 46 -4.88 14.39 19.15
C ARG A 46 -3.39 14.31 19.49
N PRO A 47 -3.04 13.74 20.66
CA PRO A 47 -1.64 13.48 20.99
C PRO A 47 -1.04 12.58 19.92
N SER A 48 -0.08 13.14 19.18
CA SER A 48 0.54 12.49 18.03
C SER A 48 1.76 11.70 18.50
N ASP A 49 1.73 10.38 18.33
CA ASP A 49 2.96 9.57 18.38
C ASP A 49 3.82 9.85 17.12
N ALA A 50 5.09 9.43 17.14
CA ALA A 50 6.01 9.65 16.03
C ALA A 50 5.44 9.08 14.71
N THR A 51 4.76 7.94 14.77
CA THR A 51 4.08 7.31 13.63
C THR A 51 2.97 8.19 13.06
N TYR A 52 2.14 8.81 13.91
CA TYR A 52 1.06 9.72 13.49
C TYR A 52 1.60 11.00 12.86
N GLN A 53 2.69 11.55 13.39
CA GLN A 53 3.37 12.71 12.78
C GLN A 53 3.95 12.37 11.41
N GLN A 54 4.56 11.20 11.27
CA GLN A 54 5.12 10.75 10.01
C GLN A 54 4.02 10.51 8.96
N CYS A 55 2.87 9.93 9.35
CA CYS A 55 1.69 9.79 8.51
C CYS A 55 1.17 11.14 8.00
N LEU A 56 1.04 12.14 8.88
CA LEU A 56 0.57 13.49 8.53
C LEU A 56 1.46 14.17 7.48
N VAL A 57 2.74 13.84 7.44
CA VAL A 57 3.71 14.43 6.51
C VAL A 57 3.82 13.61 5.23
N ASN A 58 3.90 12.29 5.32
CA ASN A 58 4.20 11.42 4.19
C ASN A 58 3.00 11.23 3.26
N GLU A 59 1.82 10.97 3.81
CA GLU A 59 0.61 10.68 3.03
C GLU A 59 0.26 11.80 2.03
N PRO A 60 0.16 13.10 2.43
CA PRO A 60 -0.16 14.16 1.47
C PRO A 60 0.96 14.43 0.46
N LYS A 61 2.23 14.32 0.87
CA LYS A 61 3.38 14.49 -0.04
C LYS A 61 3.39 13.44 -1.13
N LEU A 62 3.17 12.18 -0.74
CA LEU A 62 3.14 11.06 -1.67
C LEU A 62 1.94 11.14 -2.62
N MET A 63 0.75 11.43 -2.09
CA MET A 63 -0.46 11.60 -2.91
C MET A 63 -0.28 12.72 -3.94
N THR A 64 0.40 13.82 -3.58
CA THR A 64 0.72 14.91 -4.50
C THR A 64 1.67 14.46 -5.61
N LEU A 65 2.75 13.75 -5.26
CA LEU A 65 3.72 13.24 -6.24
C LEU A 65 3.13 12.19 -7.18
N LEU A 66 2.32 11.26 -6.66
CA LEU A 66 1.59 10.29 -7.48
C LEU A 66 0.60 10.98 -8.41
N SER A 67 -0.09 12.02 -7.95
CA SER A 67 -0.98 12.81 -8.81
C SER A 67 -0.21 13.47 -9.95
N LEU A 68 0.94 14.09 -9.66
CA LEU A 68 1.77 14.78 -10.66
C LEU A 68 2.34 13.82 -11.72
N THR A 69 2.79 12.65 -11.29
CA THR A 69 3.35 11.61 -12.19
C THR A 69 2.28 10.93 -13.03
N LEU A 70 1.07 10.73 -12.52
CA LEU A 70 -0.07 10.23 -13.30
C LEU A 70 -0.59 11.27 -14.29
N THR A 71 -0.49 12.57 -13.98
CA THR A 71 -0.82 13.63 -14.96
C THR A 71 0.28 13.85 -16.00
N SER A 72 1.54 13.55 -15.71
CA SER A 72 2.64 13.67 -16.68
C SER A 72 2.81 12.44 -17.58
N SER A 73 2.28 11.28 -17.20
CA SER A 73 2.36 10.02 -17.96
C SER A 73 1.23 9.80 -18.98
N GLY A 74 0.60 10.89 -19.43
CA GLY A 74 -0.18 10.88 -20.67
C GLY A 74 0.75 10.66 -21.88
N SER A 75 0.91 9.41 -22.29
CA SER A 75 1.75 8.90 -23.40
C SER A 75 3.20 8.54 -23.06
N SER A 76 3.41 7.34 -22.54
CA SER A 76 4.41 6.40 -23.10
C SER A 76 4.41 5.11 -22.26
N THR A 77 4.24 3.98 -22.95
CA THR A 77 4.50 2.64 -22.41
C THR A 77 5.90 2.55 -21.80
N PRO A 78 6.08 1.96 -20.61
CA PRO A 78 7.42 1.69 -20.09
C PRO A 78 8.01 0.50 -20.86
N THR A 79 8.77 0.78 -21.91
CA THR A 79 9.65 -0.20 -22.54
C THR A 79 10.78 -0.56 -21.58
N ARG A 80 10.86 -1.84 -21.21
CA ARG A 80 11.99 -2.43 -20.47
C ARG A 80 13.32 -1.97 -21.07
N PRO A 81 14.34 -1.57 -20.28
CA PRO A 81 15.68 -1.44 -20.81
C PRO A 81 16.17 -2.83 -21.24
N ALA A 82 16.57 -2.92 -22.49
CA ALA A 82 17.15 -4.10 -23.09
C ALA A 82 18.43 -4.49 -22.34
N THR A 83 18.63 -5.79 -22.20
CA THR A 83 19.86 -6.45 -21.75
C THR A 83 21.09 -5.85 -22.44
N ALA A 84 21.94 -5.14 -21.71
CA ALA A 84 23.24 -4.70 -22.18
C ALA A 84 24.30 -5.73 -21.79
N SER A 85 24.91 -6.34 -22.80
CA SER A 85 26.11 -7.18 -22.74
C SER A 85 27.35 -6.40 -22.25
N PRO A 86 28.36 -7.07 -21.67
CA PRO A 86 29.47 -6.39 -20.98
C PRO A 86 30.67 -6.19 -21.92
N SER A 87 30.91 -4.96 -22.37
CA SER A 87 32.24 -4.54 -22.83
C SER A 87 32.29 -3.03 -23.02
N CYS A 88 32.68 -2.27 -22.00
CA CYS A 88 33.33 -0.98 -22.22
C CYS A 88 34.16 -0.62 -20.98
N SER A 89 35.47 -0.83 -21.11
CA SER A 89 36.48 -0.37 -20.17
C SER A 89 36.79 1.09 -20.49
N SER A 90 36.32 2.05 -19.69
CA SER A 90 37.06 3.30 -19.39
C SER A 90 36.25 4.23 -18.48
N SER A 91 36.94 4.67 -17.44
CA SER A 91 36.65 5.76 -16.49
C SER A 91 35.70 6.86 -16.97
N ALA A 92 34.52 6.95 -16.34
CA ALA A 92 33.80 8.20 -16.09
C ALA A 92 32.81 7.97 -14.94
N ASN A 93 32.85 8.88 -13.96
CA ASN A 93 31.97 9.01 -12.78
C ASN A 93 30.76 8.06 -12.71
N LEU A 94 30.77 7.17 -11.71
CA LEU A 94 29.56 6.54 -11.17
C LEU A 94 28.60 7.65 -10.72
N THR A 95 27.73 8.12 -11.60
CA THR A 95 26.43 8.63 -11.16
C THR A 95 25.59 7.39 -10.88
N LEU A 96 25.72 6.88 -9.65
CA LEU A 96 24.73 6.03 -9.03
C LEU A 96 23.41 6.79 -9.18
N CYS A 97 22.56 6.38 -10.13
CA CYS A 97 21.18 6.83 -10.12
C CYS A 97 20.58 6.22 -8.86
N ASP A 98 20.60 6.95 -7.75
CA ASP A 98 19.99 6.48 -6.49
C ASP A 98 18.52 6.18 -6.77
N CYS A 99 18.19 4.91 -6.98
CA CYS A 99 16.81 4.49 -7.13
C CYS A 99 16.13 4.72 -5.78
N ILE A 100 15.11 5.57 -5.78
CA ILE A 100 14.27 5.80 -4.61
C ILE A 100 13.07 4.86 -4.72
N PHE A 101 12.94 3.96 -3.76
CA PHE A 101 11.82 3.06 -3.61
C PHE A 101 10.75 3.68 -2.71
N VAL A 102 9.49 3.53 -3.12
CA VAL A 102 8.33 3.83 -2.29
C VAL A 102 7.84 2.53 -1.70
N VAL A 103 7.82 2.43 -0.37
CA VAL A 103 7.39 1.22 0.32
C VAL A 103 6.18 1.52 1.19
N HIS A 104 5.14 0.70 1.06
CA HIS A 104 3.84 0.94 1.68
C HIS A 104 3.73 0.43 3.11
N TRP A 105 4.34 -0.72 3.42
CA TRP A 105 4.39 -1.38 4.75
C TRP A 105 3.03 -1.75 5.40
N ASP A 106 1.91 -1.49 4.73
CA ASP A 106 0.56 -1.82 5.22
C ASP A 106 -0.35 -2.29 4.08
N VAL A 107 0.22 -3.06 3.14
CA VAL A 107 -0.55 -3.74 2.09
C VAL A 107 -1.48 -4.77 2.73
N LYS A 108 -2.79 -4.59 2.55
CA LYS A 108 -3.86 -5.43 3.10
C LYS A 108 -5.19 -5.20 2.35
N PRO A 109 -6.18 -6.08 2.46
CA PRO A 109 -7.44 -5.96 1.73
C PRO A 109 -8.19 -4.65 2.02
N GLU A 110 -8.10 -4.12 3.25
CA GLU A 110 -8.76 -2.87 3.63
C GLU A 110 -8.18 -1.64 2.91
N ASN A 111 -6.95 -1.77 2.42
CA ASN A 111 -6.24 -0.75 1.64
C ASN A 111 -6.33 -1.01 0.13
N MET A 112 -7.04 -2.05 -0.31
CA MET A 112 -7.25 -2.41 -1.71
C MET A 112 -8.68 -2.04 -2.13
N LEU A 113 -8.81 -0.92 -2.83
CA LEU A 113 -10.10 -0.37 -3.26
C LEU A 113 -10.28 -0.55 -4.77
N PHE A 114 -11.52 -0.57 -5.25
CA PHE A 114 -11.82 -0.56 -6.67
C PHE A 114 -12.41 0.80 -7.07
N ASP A 115 -11.96 1.34 -8.20
CA ASP A 115 -12.61 2.50 -8.81
C ASP A 115 -13.89 2.09 -9.56
N SER A 116 -14.62 3.07 -10.11
CA SER A 116 -15.87 2.84 -10.84
C SER A 116 -15.71 2.05 -12.14
N ARG A 117 -14.49 1.72 -12.55
CA ARG A 117 -14.16 0.89 -13.72
C ARG A 117 -13.57 -0.46 -13.30
N ASP A 118 -13.80 -0.88 -12.05
CA ASP A 118 -13.25 -2.10 -11.46
C ASP A 118 -11.71 -2.17 -11.48
N ALA A 119 -11.03 -1.02 -11.58
CA ALA A 119 -9.58 -0.99 -11.48
C ALA A 119 -9.15 -0.96 -10.01
N LEU A 120 -8.29 -1.90 -9.62
CA LEU A 120 -7.70 -1.97 -8.29
C LEU A 120 -6.81 -0.75 -8.03
N LYS A 121 -7.01 -0.12 -6.87
CA LYS A 121 -6.29 1.05 -6.35
C LYS A 121 -5.80 0.74 -4.95
N LEU A 122 -4.56 1.10 -4.66
CA LEU A 122 -4.01 1.04 -3.31
C LEU A 122 -4.35 2.35 -2.57
N ALA A 123 -4.72 2.23 -1.31
CA ALA A 123 -5.06 3.32 -0.40
C ALA A 123 -4.32 3.13 0.94
N GLY A 124 -4.47 4.08 1.88
CA GLY A 124 -3.90 3.91 3.22
C GLY A 124 -2.40 4.19 3.30
N PHE A 125 -1.94 5.23 2.61
CA PHE A 125 -0.53 5.61 2.52
C PHE A 125 0.07 6.22 3.82
N GLY A 126 -0.58 6.04 4.96
CA GLY A 126 -0.14 6.59 6.24
C GLY A 126 1.13 5.95 6.80
N SER A 127 1.45 4.72 6.36
CA SER A 127 2.66 3.98 6.76
C SER A 127 3.77 4.01 5.71
N VAL A 128 3.60 4.78 4.63
CA VAL A 128 4.54 4.76 3.52
C VAL A 128 5.83 5.50 3.85
N ALA A 129 6.93 4.97 3.34
CA ALA A 129 8.25 5.57 3.43
C ALA A 129 9.00 5.55 2.11
N TRP A 130 10.01 6.42 2.03
CA TRP A 130 10.99 6.46 0.95
C TRP A 130 12.24 5.73 1.42
N LEU A 131 12.69 4.78 0.63
CA LEU A 131 13.93 4.06 0.87
C LEU A 131 14.88 4.31 -0.31
N HIS A 132 16.12 4.60 0.01
CA HIS A 132 17.19 4.57 -1.00
C HIS A 132 17.51 3.11 -1.36
N GLU A 133 18.18 2.89 -2.47
CA GLU A 133 18.67 1.57 -2.85
C GLU A 133 19.55 0.98 -1.74
N GLY A 134 19.20 -0.23 -1.28
CA GLY A 134 19.84 -0.89 -0.15
C GLY A 134 19.48 -0.33 1.24
N GLY A 135 18.55 0.63 1.31
CA GLY A 135 18.05 1.17 2.57
C GLY A 135 17.16 0.19 3.32
N SER A 136 17.25 0.20 4.64
CA SER A 136 16.43 -0.60 5.56
C SER A 136 15.87 0.25 6.69
N VAL A 137 14.85 -0.27 7.38
CA VAL A 137 14.36 0.27 8.65
C VAL A 137 14.23 -0.84 9.70
N GLU A 138 14.26 -0.43 10.97
CA GLU A 138 13.94 -1.29 12.11
C GLU A 138 12.56 -0.95 12.70
N GLY A 139 11.95 -1.93 13.36
CA GLY A 139 10.72 -1.76 14.15
C GLY A 139 9.46 -2.34 13.52
N ALA A 140 8.40 -2.49 14.30
CA ALA A 140 7.15 -3.10 13.84
C ALA A 140 6.23 -2.07 13.16
N MET A 141 6.22 -2.02 11.83
CA MET A 141 5.30 -1.18 11.05
C MET A 141 4.20 -1.99 10.36
N GLY A 142 3.01 -1.38 10.29
CA GLY A 142 1.83 -1.94 9.64
C GLY A 142 1.04 -2.94 10.49
N THR A 143 0.13 -3.67 9.84
CA THR A 143 -0.78 -4.61 10.50
C THR A 143 -0.12 -5.99 10.72
N PRO A 144 -0.01 -6.50 11.97
CA PRO A 144 0.77 -7.71 12.30
C PRO A 144 0.40 -8.97 11.51
N TYR A 145 -0.87 -9.15 11.16
CA TYR A 145 -1.36 -10.35 10.46
C TYR A 145 -0.80 -10.53 9.05
N TYR A 146 -0.25 -9.46 8.47
CA TYR A 146 0.35 -9.46 7.14
C TYR A 146 1.88 -9.32 7.21
N ALA A 147 2.45 -9.15 8.40
CA ALA A 147 3.88 -8.88 8.57
C ALA A 147 4.76 -10.04 8.10
N ALA A 148 5.90 -9.68 7.51
CA ALA A 148 6.92 -10.63 7.08
C ALA A 148 7.69 -11.20 8.29
N PRO A 149 8.30 -12.40 8.19
CA PRO A 149 9.07 -13.01 9.25
C PRO A 149 10.15 -12.07 9.83
N GLU A 150 10.89 -11.37 8.98
CA GLU A 150 11.92 -10.41 9.34
C GLU A 150 11.39 -9.23 10.16
N VAL A 151 10.19 -8.73 9.83
CA VAL A 151 9.51 -7.68 10.60
C VAL A 151 9.13 -8.19 11.99
N LEU A 152 8.61 -9.42 12.06
CA LEU A 152 8.22 -10.06 13.32
C LEU A 152 9.43 -10.37 14.21
N MET A 153 10.56 -10.75 13.62
CA MET A 153 11.83 -10.97 14.33
C MET A 153 12.52 -9.66 14.77
N GLY A 154 11.98 -8.51 14.36
CA GLY A 154 12.58 -7.20 14.65
C GLY A 154 13.88 -6.96 13.91
N TRP A 155 14.10 -7.63 12.78
CA TRP A 155 15.26 -7.39 11.92
C TRP A 155 15.05 -6.14 11.08
N GLU A 156 16.13 -5.64 10.51
CA GLU A 156 16.08 -4.63 9.47
C GLU A 156 15.38 -5.16 8.22
N TYR A 157 14.53 -4.35 7.60
CA TYR A 157 13.82 -4.70 6.37
C TYR A 157 13.65 -3.52 5.42
N GLY A 158 13.58 -3.83 4.13
CA GLY A 158 13.43 -2.87 3.02
C GLY A 158 12.06 -2.96 2.35
N GLU A 159 12.05 -2.90 1.02
CA GLU A 159 10.87 -2.94 0.15
C GLU A 159 10.25 -4.33 -0.02
N VAL A 160 11.05 -5.39 0.13
CA VAL A 160 10.63 -6.78 -0.13
C VAL A 160 9.48 -7.26 0.77
N VAL A 161 9.31 -6.64 1.93
CA VAL A 161 8.23 -6.96 2.89
C VAL A 161 6.83 -6.69 2.33
N ASP A 162 6.69 -5.80 1.34
CA ASP A 162 5.41 -5.56 0.67
C ASP A 162 5.03 -6.73 -0.25
N MET A 163 6.03 -7.41 -0.83
CA MET A 163 5.79 -8.62 -1.62
C MET A 163 5.30 -9.78 -0.76
N TRP A 164 5.82 -9.90 0.47
CA TRP A 164 5.28 -10.85 1.45
C TRP A 164 3.81 -10.54 1.78
N ARG A 165 3.51 -9.28 2.14
CA ARG A 165 2.15 -8.83 2.43
C ARG A 165 1.20 -9.10 1.27
N LEU A 166 1.62 -8.80 0.04
CA LEU A 166 0.87 -9.10 -1.17
C LEU A 166 0.61 -10.61 -1.32
N GLY A 167 1.61 -11.46 -1.06
CA GLY A 167 1.45 -12.91 -1.06
C GLY A 167 0.40 -13.40 -0.06
N VAL A 168 0.38 -12.83 1.16
CA VAL A 168 -0.64 -13.12 2.17
C VAL A 168 -2.05 -12.75 1.66
N VAL A 169 -2.19 -11.56 1.07
CA VAL A 169 -3.47 -11.08 0.50
C VAL A 169 -3.93 -11.97 -0.65
N LEU A 170 -3.05 -12.29 -1.60
CA LEU A 170 -3.36 -13.16 -2.74
C LEU A 170 -3.80 -14.56 -2.28
N TYR A 171 -3.11 -15.12 -1.29
CA TYR A 171 -3.50 -16.39 -0.70
C TYR A 171 -4.91 -16.30 -0.11
N MET A 172 -5.23 -15.25 0.64
CA MET A 172 -6.56 -15.05 1.22
C MET A 172 -7.64 -14.90 0.14
N MET A 173 -7.35 -14.22 -0.96
CA MET A 173 -8.29 -14.07 -2.08
C MET A 173 -8.61 -15.41 -2.75
N ILE A 174 -7.62 -16.30 -2.88
CA ILE A 174 -7.79 -17.60 -3.53
C ILE A 174 -8.41 -18.63 -2.58
N VAL A 175 -7.95 -18.68 -1.33
CA VAL A 175 -8.29 -19.72 -0.36
C VAL A 175 -9.47 -19.32 0.53
N GLY A 176 -9.76 -18.03 0.66
CA GLY A 176 -10.78 -17.46 1.56
C GLY A 176 -10.39 -17.47 3.03
N LEU A 177 -9.14 -17.82 3.36
CA LEU A 177 -8.63 -17.99 4.72
C LEU A 177 -7.18 -17.48 4.79
N PRO A 178 -6.70 -16.98 5.94
CA PRO A 178 -5.29 -16.62 6.10
C PRO A 178 -4.33 -17.81 5.92
N PRO A 179 -3.12 -17.58 5.37
CA PRO A 179 -2.10 -18.62 5.20
C PRO A 179 -1.52 -19.11 6.52
N PHE A 180 -1.41 -18.21 7.51
CA PHE A 180 -0.86 -18.49 8.83
C PHE A 180 -1.93 -18.29 9.90
N ARG A 181 -1.98 -19.21 10.87
CA ARG A 181 -2.99 -19.25 11.94
C ARG A 181 -2.38 -19.78 13.22
N GLY A 182 -2.86 -19.27 14.35
CA GLY A 182 -2.54 -19.77 15.68
C GLY A 182 -3.68 -19.45 16.64
N LYS A 183 -3.83 -20.25 17.70
CA LYS A 183 -4.78 -19.99 18.79
C LYS A 183 -4.27 -18.92 19.76
N SER A 184 -2.97 -18.63 19.71
CA SER A 184 -2.30 -17.57 20.45
C SER A 184 -1.42 -16.74 19.51
N ALA A 185 -1.00 -15.55 19.96
CA ALA A 185 -0.05 -14.71 19.22
C ALA A 185 1.28 -15.44 18.99
N LEU A 186 1.74 -16.24 19.97
CA LEU A 186 2.94 -17.06 19.84
C LEU A 186 2.78 -18.15 18.78
N GLU A 187 1.66 -18.87 18.77
CA GLU A 187 1.39 -19.89 17.74
C GLU A 187 1.31 -19.27 16.34
N PHE A 188 0.71 -18.08 16.22
CA PHE A 188 0.66 -17.35 14.95
C PHE A 188 2.07 -16.97 14.49
N PHE A 189 2.88 -16.39 15.40
CA PHE A 189 4.25 -16.02 15.13
C PHE A 189 5.09 -17.22 14.68
N GLU A 190 5.01 -18.35 15.39
CA GLU A 190 5.67 -19.59 15.00
C GLU A 190 5.22 -20.08 13.62
N ALA A 191 3.93 -19.97 13.30
CA ALA A 191 3.40 -20.36 11.99
C ALA A 191 3.98 -19.52 10.86
N VAL A 192 4.11 -18.20 11.07
CA VAL A 192 4.75 -17.27 10.12
C VAL A 192 6.22 -17.63 9.93
N LEU A 193 6.97 -17.81 11.02
CA LEU A 193 8.40 -18.16 10.94
C LEU A 193 8.66 -19.52 10.30
N ARG A 194 7.79 -20.50 10.52
CA ARG A 194 7.89 -21.83 9.88
C ARG A 194 7.60 -21.79 8.38
N GLY A 195 6.85 -20.80 7.88
CA GLY A 195 6.53 -20.67 6.46
C GLY A 195 5.78 -21.88 5.87
N ASN A 196 5.00 -22.60 6.69
CA ASN A 196 4.32 -23.83 6.27
C ASN A 196 2.83 -23.62 6.00
N GLN A 197 2.51 -22.70 5.09
CA GLN A 197 1.16 -22.49 4.60
C GLN A 197 0.68 -23.68 3.76
N ARG A 198 -0.60 -24.04 3.90
CA ARG A 198 -1.19 -25.18 3.19
C ARG A 198 -1.88 -24.70 1.92
N PHE A 199 -1.62 -25.31 0.78
CA PHE A 199 -2.33 -25.01 -0.46
C PHE A 199 -3.42 -26.06 -0.72
N PRO A 200 -4.69 -25.83 -0.31
CA PRO A 200 -5.74 -26.82 -0.53
C PRO A 200 -5.97 -27.01 -2.03
N ALA A 201 -5.84 -28.25 -2.51
CA ALA A 201 -5.93 -28.58 -3.94
C ALA A 201 -7.15 -27.94 -4.61
N ARG A 202 -8.34 -28.00 -4.00
CA ARG A 202 -9.58 -27.40 -4.54
C ARG A 202 -9.50 -25.89 -4.86
N ALA A 203 -8.65 -25.12 -4.16
CA ALA A 203 -8.51 -23.68 -4.40
C ALA A 203 -7.51 -23.38 -5.52
N PHE A 204 -6.58 -24.30 -5.80
CA PHE A 204 -5.50 -24.13 -6.78
C PHE A 204 -5.61 -25.09 -7.97
N THR A 205 -6.64 -25.95 -8.00
CA THR A 205 -6.95 -26.79 -9.15
C THR A 205 -7.79 -25.95 -10.10
N THR A 206 -7.24 -25.62 -11.26
CA THR A 206 -8.00 -24.99 -12.34
C THR A 206 -9.18 -25.89 -12.70
N SER A 207 -10.38 -25.55 -12.26
CA SER A 207 -11.56 -26.16 -12.86
C SER A 207 -11.61 -25.64 -14.28
N GLN A 208 -11.27 -26.47 -15.27
CA GLN A 208 -11.70 -26.26 -16.64
C GLN A 208 -13.22 -26.39 -16.65
N ARG A 209 -13.92 -25.33 -16.24
CA ARG A 209 -15.34 -25.21 -16.54
C ARG A 209 -15.38 -24.75 -17.99
N PRO A 210 -15.96 -25.54 -18.92
CA PRO A 210 -16.16 -25.06 -20.27
C PRO A 210 -16.95 -23.76 -20.19
N HIS A 211 -16.43 -22.70 -20.81
CA HIS A 211 -17.13 -21.43 -20.96
C HIS A 211 -18.54 -21.72 -21.48
N ARG A 212 -19.55 -21.59 -20.63
CA ARG A 212 -20.92 -21.46 -21.10
C ARG A 212 -21.01 -20.05 -21.68
N ASN A 213 -20.95 -20.00 -23.01
CA ASN A 213 -21.33 -18.82 -23.76
C ASN A 213 -22.76 -18.45 -23.35
N PHE A 214 -22.93 -17.25 -22.79
CA PHE A 214 -24.21 -16.55 -22.76
C PHE A 214 -24.24 -15.62 -23.97
#